data_AF-A0AAD4SS01-F1
#
_entry.id   AF-A0AAD4SS01-F1
#
_cell.length_a   1.000
_cell.length_b   1.000
_cell.length_c   1.000
_cell.angle_alpha   90.00
_cell.angle_beta   90.00
_cell.angle_gamma   90.00
#
_symmetry.space_group_name_H-M   'P 1'
#
loop_
_entity.id
_entity.type
_entity.pdbx_description
1 polymer ?
#
loop_
_entity_poly.entity_id
_entity_poly.type
_entity_poly.pdbx_seq_one_letter_code
_entity_poly.pdbx_strand_id
1 'polypeptide(L)'
;EFVTDVSRDRKRSEFMNIEQGEMSLAEFANKYRSLSHYAPEVTSNDEVNARQFLRALNPQISKQLASFQIKTFQDAISRGFSIEREEESRITEQERRLSRCLNNCKNVKTHPN
;
A
#
# COMPACT_ATOMS: atom_id res chain seq x y z
N GLU A 1 -4.95 -5.45 31.43
CA GLU A 1 -3.59 -6.01 31.31
C GLU A 1 -2.58 -4.88 31.28
N PHE A 2 -1.54 -4.93 32.13
CA PHE A 2 -0.46 -3.95 32.11
C PHE A 2 0.46 -4.26 30.92
N VAL A 3 0.44 -3.40 29.90
CA VAL A 3 1.48 -3.43 28.87
C VAL A 3 2.79 -3.11 29.56
N THR A 4 3.65 -4.12 29.74
CA THR A 4 4.99 -3.95 30.32
C THR A 4 5.84 -3.07 29.42
N ASP A 5 6.83 -2.37 29.97
CA ASP A 5 7.68 -1.44 29.20
C ASP A 5 8.39 -2.14 28.02
N VAL A 6 8.83 -3.38 28.23
CA VAL A 6 9.39 -4.26 27.19
C VAL A 6 8.39 -4.52 26.05
N SER A 7 7.10 -4.63 26.36
CA SER A 7 6.05 -4.81 25.35
C SER A 7 5.82 -3.53 24.54
N ARG A 8 5.95 -2.36 25.16
CA ARG A 8 5.87 -1.06 24.50
C ARG A 8 7.06 -0.84 23.57
N ASP A 9 8.28 -1.11 24.02
CA ASP A 9 9.49 -0.98 23.21
C ASP A 9 9.49 -1.91 22.00
N ARG A 10 8.98 -3.14 22.17
CA ARG A 10 8.79 -4.07 21.05
C ARG A 10 7.78 -3.52 20.04
N LYS A 11 6.65 -2.99 20.49
CA LYS A 11 5.62 -2.41 19.60
C LYS A 11 6.09 -1.14 18.90
N ARG A 12 6.90 -0.33 19.57
CA ARG A 12 7.58 0.83 18.97
C ARG A 12 8.57 0.38 17.89
N SER A 13 9.36 -0.64 18.16
CA SER A 13 10.28 -1.21 17.16
C SER A 13 9.53 -1.80 15.96
N GLU A 14 8.39 -2.43 16.20
CA GLU A 14 7.48 -2.92 15.15
C GLU A 14 6.94 -1.77 14.29
N PHE A 15 6.59 -0.64 14.89
CA PHE A 15 6.16 0.56 14.16
C PHE A 15 7.28 1.16 13.30
N MET A 16 8.50 1.27 13.84
CA MET A 16 9.62 1.89 13.13
C MET A 16 10.07 1.06 11.91
N ASN A 17 9.85 -0.26 11.95
CA ASN A 17 10.17 -1.20 10.89
C ASN A 17 8.91 -1.71 10.15
N ILE A 18 7.78 -1.01 10.27
CA ILE A 18 6.56 -1.41 9.59
C ILE A 18 6.75 -1.24 8.07
N GLU A 19 6.28 -2.21 7.31
CA GLU A 19 6.26 -2.19 5.85
C GLU A 19 4.91 -2.72 5.37
N GLN A 20 4.41 -2.20 4.24
CA GLN A 20 3.17 -2.63 3.63
C GLN A 20 3.27 -4.07 3.09
N GLY A 21 4.39 -4.40 2.44
CA GLY A 21 4.55 -5.69 1.76
C GLY A 21 3.42 -5.93 0.75
N GLU A 22 2.78 -7.10 0.86
CA GLU A 22 1.65 -7.54 0.02
C GLU A 22 0.27 -7.15 0.60
N MET A 23 0.22 -6.46 1.75
CA MET A 23 -1.05 -6.02 2.33
C MET A 23 -1.68 -4.94 1.45
N SER A 24 -3.00 -4.95 1.36
CA SER A 24 -3.74 -3.81 0.82
C SER A 24 -3.44 -2.55 1.63
N LEU A 25 -3.59 -1.39 1.00
CA LEU A 25 -3.39 -0.11 1.67
C LEU A 25 -4.34 0.05 2.86
N ALA A 26 -5.54 -0.52 2.79
CA ALA A 26 -6.52 -0.51 3.88
C ALA A 26 -6.04 -1.29 5.10
N GLU A 27 -5.55 -2.52 4.90
CA GLU A 27 -5.00 -3.35 5.98
C GLU A 27 -3.75 -2.71 6.58
N PHE A 28 -2.86 -2.20 5.73
CA PHE A 28 -1.67 -1.50 6.16
C PHE A 28 -1.99 -0.25 6.97
N ALA A 29 -2.91 0.60 6.51
CA ALA A 29 -3.33 1.81 7.23
C ALA A 29 -3.93 1.48 8.60
N ASN A 30 -4.71 0.40 8.71
CA ASN A 30 -5.24 -0.06 9.99
C ASN A 30 -4.12 -0.51 10.94
N LYS A 31 -3.18 -1.34 10.45
CA LYS A 31 -2.02 -1.79 11.24
C LYS A 31 -1.15 -0.60 11.68
N TYR A 32 -0.89 0.32 10.77
CA TYR A 32 -0.13 1.54 11.03
C TYR A 32 -0.80 2.37 12.14
N ARG A 33 -2.11 2.59 12.06
CA ARG A 33 -2.88 3.30 13.10
C ARG A 33 -2.80 2.60 14.46
N SER A 34 -2.94 1.29 14.51
CA SER A 34 -2.82 0.53 15.77
C SER A 34 -1.43 0.64 16.41
N LEU A 35 -0.37 0.68 15.60
CA LEU A 35 1.01 0.79 16.06
C LEU A 35 1.43 2.24 16.35
N SER A 36 0.78 3.23 15.72
CA SER A 36 1.06 4.67 15.89
C SER A 36 0.98 5.14 17.35
N HIS A 37 0.14 4.49 18.16
CA HIS A 37 -0.02 4.77 19.60
C HIS A 37 1.25 4.50 20.41
N TYR A 38 2.18 3.69 19.90
CA TYR A 38 3.43 3.32 20.57
C TYR A 38 4.62 4.21 20.15
N ALA A 39 4.43 5.14 19.21
CA ALA A 39 5.46 6.05 18.72
C ALA A 39 4.92 7.49 18.53
N PRO A 40 4.43 8.14 19.62
CA PRO A 40 3.91 9.51 19.56
C PRO A 40 4.92 10.53 19.01
N GLU A 41 6.22 10.27 19.15
CA GLU A 41 7.29 11.12 18.63
C GLU A 41 7.32 11.20 17.10
N VAL A 42 6.80 10.19 16.40
CA VAL A 42 6.69 10.18 14.93
C VAL A 42 5.32 10.71 14.50
N THR A 43 4.28 10.40 15.27
CA THR A 43 2.88 10.63 14.87
C THR A 43 2.34 12.00 15.31
N SER A 44 3.03 12.70 16.21
CA SER A 44 2.70 14.06 16.66
C SER A 44 2.94 15.15 15.60
N ASN A 45 3.81 14.89 14.62
CA ASN A 45 4.05 15.80 13.51
C ASN A 45 3.53 15.16 12.22
N ASP A 46 2.52 15.78 11.61
CA ASP A 46 1.88 15.24 10.41
C ASP A 46 2.82 15.04 9.22
N GLU A 47 3.81 15.91 9.03
CA GLU A 47 4.80 15.77 7.95
C GLU A 47 5.81 14.65 8.23
N VAL A 48 6.20 14.47 9.49
CA VAL A 48 7.06 13.35 9.91
C VAL A 48 6.28 12.03 9.76
N ASN A 49 5.04 12.01 10.20
CA ASN A 49 4.14 10.88 10.09
C ASN A 49 3.87 10.50 8.63
N ALA A 50 3.58 11.48 7.78
CA ALA A 50 3.39 11.28 6.34
C ALA A 50 4.65 10.69 5.69
N ARG A 51 5.83 11.22 6.00
CA ARG A 51 7.10 10.69 5.46
C ARG A 51 7.37 9.25 5.92
N GLN A 52 7.11 8.92 7.18
CA GLN A 52 7.26 7.55 7.68
C GLN A 52 6.27 6.61 6.97
N PHE A 53 5.01 7.04 6.81
CA PHE A 53 4.02 6.28 6.06
C PHE A 53 4.48 6.02 4.63
N LEU A 54 4.88 7.05 3.88
CA LEU A 54 5.36 6.93 2.50
C LEU A 54 6.57 6.00 2.35
N ARG A 55 7.50 6.02 3.31
CA ARG A 55 8.67 5.12 3.32
C ARG A 55 8.26 3.66 3.52
N ALA A 56 7.23 3.42 4.33
CA ALA A 56 6.75 2.09 4.66
C ALA A 56 5.79 1.50 3.62
N LEU A 57 5.32 2.31 2.66
CA LEU A 57 4.44 1.84 1.57
C LEU A 57 5.17 0.93 0.59
N ASN A 58 4.37 0.14 -0.13
CA ASN A 58 4.82 -0.59 -1.29
C ASN A 58 5.52 0.37 -2.28
N PRO A 59 6.72 0.03 -2.81
CA PRO A 59 7.49 0.91 -3.68
C PRO A 59 6.71 1.46 -4.89
N GLN A 60 5.77 0.68 -5.43
CA GLN A 60 4.95 1.09 -6.57
C GLN A 60 4.01 2.25 -6.21
N ILE A 61 3.31 2.16 -5.07
CA ILE A 61 2.42 3.21 -4.58
C ILE A 61 3.25 4.41 -4.09
N SER A 62 4.33 4.15 -3.34
CA SER A 62 5.22 5.19 -2.81
C SER A 62 5.83 6.06 -3.92
N LYS A 63 6.28 5.45 -5.01
CA LYS A 63 6.84 6.19 -6.17
C LYS A 63 5.82 7.10 -6.84
N GLN A 64 4.57 6.64 -6.97
CA GLN A 64 3.51 7.48 -7.51
C GLN A 64 3.19 8.63 -6.54
N LEU A 65 3.11 8.34 -5.24
CA LEU A 65 2.89 9.35 -4.21
C LEU A 65 4.02 10.38 -4.11
N ALA A 66 5.27 10.01 -4.40
CA ALA A 66 6.43 10.90 -4.37
C ALA A 66 6.35 12.05 -5.39
N SER A 67 5.56 11.90 -6.46
CA SER A 67 5.29 12.99 -7.40
C SER A 67 4.32 14.05 -6.85
N PHE A 68 3.64 13.76 -5.75
CA PHE A 68 2.73 14.68 -5.07
C PHE A 68 3.41 15.30 -3.85
N GLN A 69 3.04 16.55 -3.55
CA GLN A 69 3.47 17.23 -2.32
C GLN A 69 2.62 16.76 -1.13
N ILE A 70 2.79 15.50 -0.73
CA ILE A 70 2.09 14.91 0.41
C ILE A 70 2.66 15.49 1.70
N LYS A 71 1.82 16.21 2.46
CA LYS A 71 2.21 16.82 3.74
C LYS A 71 1.53 16.19 4.95
N THR A 72 0.47 15.43 4.73
CA THR A 72 -0.34 14.85 5.81
C THR A 72 -0.59 13.37 5.58
N PHE A 73 -0.75 12.63 6.67
CA PHE A 73 -1.07 11.21 6.64
C PHE A 73 -2.40 10.93 5.92
N GLN A 74 -3.40 11.80 6.08
CA GLN A 74 -4.70 11.64 5.42
C GLN A 74 -4.61 11.84 3.91
N ASP A 75 -3.80 12.80 3.44
CA ASP A 75 -3.58 13.02 2.00
C ASP A 75 -2.86 11.81 1.38
N ALA A 76 -1.89 11.24 2.10
CA ALA A 76 -1.20 10.02 1.69
C ALA A 76 -2.16 8.83 1.52
N ILE A 77 -3.07 8.63 2.48
CA ILE A 77 -4.08 7.56 2.43
C ILE A 77 -5.06 7.79 1.27
N SER A 78 -5.61 9.00 1.15
CA SER A 78 -6.65 9.29 0.15
C SER A 78 -6.13 9.06 -1.27
N ARG A 79 -4.94 9.60 -1.59
CA ARG A 79 -4.32 9.41 -2.90
C ARG A 79 -3.82 8.00 -3.11
N GLY A 80 -3.28 7.37 -2.06
CA GLY A 80 -2.83 5.98 -2.12
C GLY A 80 -3.96 5.04 -2.50
N PHE A 81 -5.17 5.25 -1.98
CA PHE A 81 -6.34 4.43 -2.34
C PHE A 81 -6.76 4.62 -3.80
N SER A 82 -6.67 5.85 -4.33
CA SER A 82 -6.92 6.10 -5.75
C SER A 82 -5.92 5.34 -6.63
N ILE A 83 -4.64 5.36 -6.26
CA ILE A 83 -3.57 4.66 -6.97
C ILE A 83 -3.78 3.15 -6.93
N GLU A 84 -4.05 2.57 -5.76
CA GLU A 84 -4.27 1.13 -5.59
C GLU A 84 -5.46 0.64 -6.43
N ARG A 85 -6.57 1.39 -6.43
CA ARG A 85 -7.75 1.08 -7.25
C ARG A 85 -7.47 1.17 -8.75
N GLU A 86 -6.71 2.18 -9.19
CA GLU A 86 -6.32 2.31 -10.60
C GLU A 86 -5.44 1.13 -11.04
N GLU A 87 -4.49 0.72 -10.19
CA GLU A 87 -3.64 -0.44 -10.47
C GLU A 87 -4.46 -1.73 -10.56
N GLU A 88 -5.36 -1.97 -9.61
CA GLU A 88 -6.28 -3.13 -9.63
C GLU A 88 -7.14 -3.16 -10.91
N SER A 89 -7.65 -2.00 -11.32
CA SER A 89 -8.44 -1.85 -12.55
C SER A 89 -7.59 -2.16 -13.80
N ARG A 90 -6.33 -1.71 -13.82
CA ARG A 90 -5.38 -1.98 -14.92
C ARG A 90 -5.04 -3.46 -15.03
N ILE A 91 -4.76 -4.11 -13.89
CA ILE A 91 -4.47 -5.56 -13.84
C ILE A 91 -5.67 -6.33 -14.37
N THR A 92 -6.86 -6.05 -13.85
CA THR A 92 -8.11 -6.71 -14.26
C THR A 92 -8.36 -6.56 -15.77
N GLU A 93 -8.22 -5.35 -16.32
CA GLU A 93 -8.41 -5.12 -17.76
C GLU A 93 -7.32 -5.82 -18.59
N GLN A 94 -6.07 -5.82 -18.13
CA GLN A 94 -4.97 -6.50 -18.80
C GLN A 94 -5.20 -8.01 -18.86
N GLU A 95 -5.63 -8.64 -17.77
CA GLU A 95 -5.99 -10.07 -17.73
C GLU A 95 -7.13 -10.40 -18.69
N ARG A 96 -8.15 -9.54 -18.74
CA ARG A 96 -9.27 -9.67 -19.66
C ARG A 96 -8.83 -9.56 -21.12
N ARG A 97 -7.91 -8.63 -21.43
CA ARG A 97 -7.31 -8.47 -22.76
C ARG A 97 -6.46 -9.67 -23.16
N LEU A 98 -5.60 -10.15 -22.26
CA LEU A 98 -4.79 -11.35 -22.47
C LEU A 98 -5.66 -12.58 -22.74
N SER A 99 -6.72 -12.76 -21.95
CA SER A 99 -7.71 -13.82 -22.15
C SER A 99 -8.35 -13.75 -23.54
N ARG A 100 -8.75 -12.55 -23.99
CA ARG A 100 -9.30 -12.33 -25.34
C ARG A 100 -8.28 -12.67 -26.43
N CYS A 101 -7.04 -12.23 -26.29
CA CYS A 101 -5.96 -12.52 -27.25
C CYS A 101 -5.67 -14.02 -27.36
N LEU A 102 -5.61 -14.73 -26.22
CA LEU A 102 -5.40 -16.17 -26.18
C LEU A 102 -6.54 -16.93 -26.88
N ASN A 103 -7.79 -16.50 -26.68
CA ASN A 103 -8.96 -17.12 -27.32
C ASN A 103 -8.96 -16.88 -28.85
N ASN A 104 -8.60 -15.68 -29.31
CA ASN A 104 -8.47 -15.40 -30.74
C ASN A 104 -7.37 -16.25 -31.41
N CYS A 105 -6.23 -16.49 -30.75
CA CYS A 105 -5.15 -17.32 -31.30
C CYS A 105 -5.52 -18.81 -31.43
N LYS A 106 -6.47 -19.31 -30.62
CA LYS A 106 -6.96 -20.69 -30.72
C LYS A 106 -7.91 -20.88 -31.91
N ASN A 107 -8.70 -19.86 -32.24
CA ASN A 107 -9.65 -19.89 -33.37
C ASN A 107 -8.99 -19.76 -34.76
N VAL A 108 -7.75 -19.27 -34.85
CA VAL A 108 -7.01 -19.21 -36.13
C VAL A 108 -6.45 -20.56 -36.56
N LYS A 109 -6.30 -21.53 -35.63
CA LYS A 109 -5.68 -22.85 -35.91
C LYS A 109 -6.68 -23.95 -36.30
N THR A 110 -7.97 -23.65 -36.43
CA THR A 110 -9.03 -24.65 -36.63
C THR A 110 -9.60 -24.72 -38.05
N HIS A 111 -8.88 -24.24 -39.08
CA HIS A 111 -9.19 -24.57 -40.47
C HIS A 111 -8.13 -25.53 -41.04
N PRO A 112 -8.36 -26.86 -40.99
CA PRO A 112 -7.65 -27.79 -41.85
C PRO A 112 -8.22 -27.70 -43.28
N ASN A 113 -7.31 -27.65 -44.26
CA ASN A 113 -7.62 -27.91 -45.67
C ASN A 113 -8.17 -29.33 -45.86
#